data_AF-A0A7E5A0Z4-F1
#
_entry.id   AF-A0A7E5A0Z4-F1
#
_cell.length_a   1.000
_cell.length_b   1.000
_cell.length_c   1.000
_cell.angle_alpha   90.00
_cell.angle_beta   90.00
_cell.angle_gamma   90.00
#
_symmetry.space_group_name_H-M   'P 1'
#
loop_
_entity.id
_entity.type
_entity.pdbx_description
1 polymer ?
#
loop_
_entity_poly.entity_id
_entity_poly.type
_entity_poly.pdbx_seq_one_letter_code
_entity_poly.pdbx_strand_id
1 'polypeptide(L)'
;MFQSVALVFLACGIAYTTASTTEAGSTELRCQADNGTLLASATVCSDTLSGCESIFGTPASGSTRPALCNNEDMQDKAAQCAKTCGICCEQPAYDCLDATVAPINCTTNKRFCTNANWTDVMAQYCPATCGLCTTGSCTDAIGGCSSMVALCENIKWNTYMNQNCARSCGTCSSSGGGSGSSCSDIASNCAANANLCNNSVYYSLMTTNCANTCGRCGSSGGSGSSCTNANANCATWVSNGFCSSTFYTQAQKQQYCAQSCNLC
;
A
#
# COMPACT_ATOMS: atom_id res chain seq x y z
N MET A 1 68.18 17.05 -14.17
CA MET A 1 67.44 18.29 -13.88
C MET A 1 66.57 18.03 -12.65
N PHE A 2 66.78 18.83 -11.60
CA PHE A 2 65.87 19.27 -10.52
C PHE A 2 64.50 18.55 -10.38
N GLN A 3 63.93 18.21 -9.22
CA GLN A 3 64.15 18.61 -7.83
C GLN A 3 63.34 17.72 -6.87
N SER A 4 63.77 17.70 -5.62
CA SER A 4 63.19 17.19 -4.37
C SER A 4 61.72 17.61 -4.10
N VAL A 5 60.93 16.76 -3.44
CA VAL A 5 60.28 17.04 -2.13
C VAL A 5 60.00 15.71 -1.42
N ALA A 6 60.63 15.53 -0.26
CA ALA A 6 60.25 14.54 0.73
C ALA A 6 59.05 15.07 1.53
N LEU A 7 58.01 14.24 1.71
CA LEU A 7 57.04 14.46 2.79
C LEU A 7 56.90 13.17 3.59
N VAL A 8 57.47 13.24 4.79
CA VAL A 8 57.35 12.27 5.88
C VAL A 8 55.94 12.43 6.46
N PHE A 9 55.10 11.41 6.32
CA PHE A 9 53.92 11.26 7.16
C PHE A 9 54.08 10.07 8.10
N LEU A 10 54.17 10.47 9.36
CA LEU A 10 54.04 9.77 10.62
C LEU A 10 53.06 8.57 10.60
N ALA A 11 53.44 7.55 11.36
CA ALA A 11 52.71 6.31 11.63
C ALA A 11 51.23 6.49 12.01
N CYS A 12 50.38 5.61 11.45
CA CYS A 12 49.31 4.95 12.19
C CYS A 12 49.02 3.60 11.52
N GLY A 13 49.68 2.55 12.01
CA GLY A 13 49.40 1.18 11.59
C GLY A 13 48.07 0.73 12.19
N ILE A 14 46.97 0.98 11.48
CA ILE A 14 45.70 0.33 11.78
C ILE A 14 45.74 -1.01 11.05
N ALA A 15 45.98 -2.07 11.80
CA ALA A 15 45.71 -3.42 11.34
C ALA A 15 44.21 -3.52 11.04
N TYR A 16 43.84 -3.44 9.76
CA TYR A 16 42.51 -3.83 9.32
C TYR A 16 42.44 -5.35 9.41
N THR A 17 42.01 -5.84 10.56
CA THR A 17 41.39 -7.15 10.65
C THR A 17 40.14 -7.09 9.78
N THR A 18 40.17 -7.72 8.61
CA THR A 18 38.94 -8.08 7.91
C THR A 18 38.25 -9.12 8.79
N ALA A 19 37.46 -8.64 9.74
CA ALA A 19 36.44 -9.44 10.38
C ALA A 19 35.47 -9.83 9.28
N SER A 20 35.70 -11.00 8.69
CA SER A 20 34.68 -11.72 7.97
C SER A 20 33.54 -11.92 8.95
N THR A 21 32.56 -11.02 8.94
CA THR A 21 31.25 -11.31 9.49
C THR A 21 30.75 -12.48 8.68
N THR A 22 30.93 -13.68 9.23
CA THR A 22 30.01 -14.77 8.96
C THR A 22 28.64 -14.20 9.26
N GLU A 23 27.94 -13.75 8.22
CA GLU A 23 26.49 -13.66 8.26
C GLU A 23 26.04 -15.06 8.62
N ALA A 24 25.74 -15.26 9.91
CA ALA A 24 24.84 -16.30 10.31
C ALA A 24 23.56 -15.97 9.54
N GLY A 25 23.34 -16.66 8.41
CA GLY A 25 22.09 -16.59 7.69
C GLY A 25 21.00 -16.79 8.73
N SER A 26 20.25 -15.73 8.98
CA SER A 26 19.00 -15.85 9.71
C SER A 26 18.22 -16.88 8.91
N THR A 27 18.06 -18.10 9.43
CA THR A 27 17.07 -19.03 8.93
C THR A 27 15.78 -18.24 8.88
N GLU A 28 15.34 -17.89 7.68
CA GLU A 28 14.14 -17.11 7.46
C GLU A 28 12.98 -17.87 8.10
N LEU A 29 12.42 -17.29 9.16
CA LEU A 29 11.34 -17.87 9.96
C LEU A 29 10.02 -17.78 9.18
N ARG A 30 9.92 -18.55 8.08
CA ARG A 30 8.75 -18.60 7.19
C ARG A 30 7.49 -18.93 7.98
N CYS A 31 6.51 -18.03 8.02
CA CYS A 31 5.28 -18.16 8.80
C CYS A 31 5.48 -18.49 10.30
N GLN A 32 6.60 -18.04 10.89
CA GLN A 32 6.91 -18.24 12.30
C GLN A 32 7.16 -16.89 12.99
N ALA A 33 6.83 -16.81 14.28
CA ALA A 33 7.26 -15.72 15.14
C ALA A 33 8.74 -15.87 15.51
N ASP A 34 9.35 -14.82 16.07
CA ASP A 34 10.77 -14.81 16.46
C ASP A 34 11.17 -15.94 17.44
N ASN A 35 10.18 -16.50 18.16
CA ASN A 35 10.37 -17.64 19.06
C ASN A 35 10.28 -19.02 18.36
N GLY A 36 10.18 -19.06 17.03
CA GLY A 36 10.06 -20.28 16.22
C GLY A 36 8.66 -20.92 16.20
N THR A 37 7.67 -20.31 16.86
CA THR A 37 6.28 -20.81 16.84
C THR A 37 5.57 -20.40 15.56
N LEU A 38 4.83 -21.31 14.95
CA LEU A 38 4.02 -21.04 13.76
C LEU A 38 2.96 -19.97 14.06
N LEU A 39 2.81 -19.01 13.16
CA LEU A 39 1.75 -18.00 13.21
C LEU A 39 0.37 -18.68 13.10
N ALA A 40 -0.69 -18.03 13.60
CA ALA A 40 -2.05 -18.54 13.45
C ALA A 40 -2.45 -18.70 11.97
N SER A 41 -1.91 -17.85 11.09
CA SER A 41 -2.09 -17.89 9.64
C SER A 41 -1.28 -19.01 8.97
N ALA A 42 -0.37 -19.69 9.66
CA ALA A 42 0.53 -20.68 9.06
C ALA A 42 -0.16 -22.00 8.68
N THR A 43 -1.24 -22.39 9.37
CA THR A 43 -1.91 -23.69 9.22
C THR A 43 -3.43 -23.57 8.98
N VAL A 44 -3.92 -22.35 8.71
CA VAL A 44 -5.35 -22.06 8.61
C VAL A 44 -5.96 -22.40 7.25
N CYS A 45 -5.14 -22.43 6.19
CA CYS A 45 -5.56 -22.81 4.85
C CYS A 45 -5.76 -24.32 4.69
N SER A 46 -6.08 -24.76 3.47
CA SER A 46 -6.17 -26.18 3.11
C SER A 46 -5.10 -26.54 2.08
N ASP A 47 -4.68 -27.80 2.09
CA ASP A 47 -3.83 -28.34 1.02
C ASP A 47 -4.66 -28.50 -0.26
N THR A 48 -4.10 -28.05 -1.37
CA THR A 48 -4.70 -28.21 -2.70
C THR A 48 -4.30 -29.53 -3.35
N LEU A 49 -3.12 -30.07 -2.98
CA LEU A 49 -2.65 -31.38 -3.40
C LEU A 49 -3.09 -32.46 -2.40
N SER A 50 -3.59 -33.58 -2.91
CA SER A 50 -3.90 -34.74 -2.08
C SER A 50 -2.63 -35.52 -1.71
N GLY A 51 -2.56 -36.07 -0.48
CA GLY A 51 -1.45 -36.94 -0.06
C GLY A 51 -0.20 -36.19 0.40
N CYS A 52 -0.32 -34.93 0.81
CA CYS A 52 0.80 -34.14 1.33
C CYS A 52 1.56 -34.81 2.49
N GLU A 53 0.86 -35.56 3.35
CA GLU A 53 1.49 -36.34 4.43
C GLU A 53 2.42 -37.45 3.92
N SER A 54 2.13 -38.03 2.75
CA SER A 54 3.01 -39.04 2.14
C SER A 54 4.26 -38.45 1.50
N ILE A 55 4.23 -37.15 1.15
CA ILE A 55 5.33 -36.45 0.49
C ILE A 55 6.22 -35.78 1.53
N PHE A 56 5.61 -35.03 2.45
CA PHE A 56 6.30 -34.20 3.44
C PHE A 56 6.35 -34.84 4.83
N GLY A 57 5.58 -35.90 5.09
CA GLY A 57 5.50 -36.53 6.41
C GLY A 57 4.53 -35.82 7.34
N THR A 58 4.88 -35.77 8.63
CA THR A 58 4.00 -35.22 9.67
C THR A 58 3.68 -33.74 9.43
N PRO A 59 2.40 -33.34 9.35
CA PRO A 59 2.01 -31.94 9.17
C PRO A 59 2.59 -31.00 10.22
N ALA A 60 2.85 -29.76 9.80
CA ALA A 60 3.35 -28.70 10.66
C ALA A 60 2.38 -28.39 11.81
N SER A 61 2.91 -28.26 13.03
CA SER A 61 2.12 -28.01 14.24
C SER A 61 2.97 -27.36 15.32
N GLY A 62 2.42 -26.38 16.05
CA GLY A 62 3.12 -25.66 17.11
C GLY A 62 4.37 -24.94 16.58
N SER A 63 5.55 -25.51 16.85
CA SER A 63 6.84 -24.99 16.38
C SER A 63 7.55 -25.96 15.42
N THR A 64 6.88 -27.01 14.97
CA THR A 64 7.45 -28.08 14.14
C THR A 64 6.93 -28.01 12.71
N ARG A 65 7.82 -28.20 11.73
CA ARG A 65 7.54 -28.27 10.28
C ARG A 65 8.41 -29.36 9.62
N PRO A 66 7.93 -30.05 8.58
CA PRO A 66 8.79 -30.92 7.79
C PRO A 66 9.98 -30.20 7.16
N ALA A 67 11.19 -30.77 7.29
CA ALA A 67 12.40 -30.18 6.71
C ALA A 67 12.30 -30.01 5.18
N LEU A 68 11.63 -30.94 4.50
CA LEU A 68 11.41 -30.90 3.04
C LEU A 68 10.59 -29.69 2.59
N CYS A 69 9.78 -29.08 3.46
CA CYS A 69 9.01 -27.89 3.12
C CYS A 69 9.87 -26.63 2.94
N ASN A 70 11.11 -26.65 3.43
CA ASN A 70 12.08 -25.57 3.26
C ASN A 70 13.07 -25.82 2.11
N ASN A 71 12.94 -26.94 1.40
CA ASN A 71 13.79 -27.23 0.25
C ASN A 71 13.32 -26.44 -0.97
N GLU A 72 14.25 -25.72 -1.62
CA GLU A 72 13.98 -24.90 -2.80
C GLU A 72 13.38 -25.71 -3.96
N ASP A 73 13.88 -26.94 -4.18
CA ASP A 73 13.40 -27.80 -5.25
C ASP A 73 11.94 -28.26 -5.04
N MET A 74 11.45 -28.23 -3.79
CA MET A 74 10.10 -28.66 -3.42
C MET A 74 9.11 -27.50 -3.23
N GLN A 75 9.51 -26.26 -3.52
CA GLN A 75 8.67 -25.07 -3.27
C GLN A 75 7.28 -25.15 -3.90
N ASP A 76 7.17 -25.59 -5.16
CA ASP A 76 5.85 -25.70 -5.84
C ASP A 76 4.93 -26.73 -5.18
N LYS A 77 5.49 -27.86 -4.74
CA LYS A 77 4.73 -28.90 -4.01
C LYS A 77 4.42 -28.45 -2.60
N ALA A 78 5.34 -27.74 -1.94
CA ALA A 78 5.13 -27.18 -0.62
C ALA A 78 4.00 -26.13 -0.65
N ALA A 79 3.95 -25.28 -1.68
CA ALA A 79 2.88 -24.30 -1.87
C ALA A 79 1.51 -24.96 -2.09
N GLN A 80 1.47 -26.09 -2.80
CA GLN A 80 0.23 -26.88 -2.93
C GLN A 80 -0.14 -27.62 -1.65
N CYS A 81 0.85 -27.96 -0.82
CA CYS A 81 0.74 -28.56 0.50
C CYS A 81 0.91 -27.54 1.63
N ALA A 82 0.41 -26.31 1.44
CA ALA A 82 0.70 -25.19 2.32
C ALA A 82 0.28 -25.42 3.77
N LYS A 83 -0.80 -26.15 4.05
CA LYS A 83 -1.22 -26.49 5.41
C LYS A 83 -0.29 -27.53 6.02
N THR A 84 0.01 -28.60 5.29
CA THR A 84 0.96 -29.64 5.74
C THR A 84 2.33 -29.06 6.01
N CYS A 85 2.77 -28.13 5.16
CA CYS A 85 4.01 -27.40 5.34
C CYS A 85 3.91 -26.25 6.32
N GLY A 86 2.73 -25.88 6.81
CA GLY A 86 2.56 -24.75 7.72
C GLY A 86 3.00 -23.42 7.12
N ILE A 87 2.86 -23.24 5.80
CA ILE A 87 3.23 -22.04 5.05
C ILE A 87 2.01 -21.32 4.47
N CYS A 88 0.83 -21.52 5.05
CA CYS A 88 -0.38 -20.87 4.57
C CYS A 88 -0.26 -19.34 4.51
N CYS A 89 0.56 -18.71 5.37
CA CYS A 89 0.76 -17.26 5.34
C CYS A 89 1.43 -16.74 4.06
N GLU A 90 2.03 -17.61 3.24
CA GLU A 90 2.64 -17.21 1.95
C GLU A 90 1.63 -17.23 0.80
N GLN A 91 0.43 -17.78 1.03
CA GLN A 91 -0.62 -17.74 0.02
C GLN A 91 -1.24 -16.35 -0.02
N PRO A 92 -1.58 -15.79 -1.20
CA PRO A 92 -2.13 -14.44 -1.32
C PRO A 92 -3.37 -14.19 -0.45
N ALA A 93 -4.18 -15.22 -0.23
CA ALA A 93 -5.37 -15.15 0.63
C ALA A 93 -5.04 -14.94 2.13
N TYR A 94 -3.84 -15.26 2.57
CA TYR A 94 -3.42 -15.30 3.98
C TYR A 94 -2.13 -14.48 4.26
N ASP A 95 -1.53 -13.88 3.22
CA ASP A 95 -0.34 -13.03 3.26
C ASP A 95 -0.63 -11.62 3.79
N CYS A 96 -1.10 -11.58 5.04
CA CYS A 96 -1.29 -10.37 5.82
C CYS A 96 -1.38 -10.73 7.31
N LEU A 97 -1.58 -9.72 8.16
CA LEU A 97 -1.74 -9.91 9.60
C LEU A 97 -3.17 -9.57 10.03
N ASP A 98 -3.66 -10.29 11.05
CA ASP A 98 -4.87 -9.88 11.76
C ASP A 98 -4.59 -8.63 12.61
N ALA A 99 -5.64 -7.84 12.85
CA ALA A 99 -5.53 -6.65 13.67
C ALA A 99 -5.15 -7.02 15.12
N THR A 100 -4.09 -6.41 15.63
CA THR A 100 -3.57 -6.68 16.99
C THR A 100 -4.41 -6.04 18.10
N VAL A 101 -5.21 -5.02 17.76
CA VAL A 101 -6.17 -4.38 18.65
C VAL A 101 -7.52 -4.36 17.96
N ALA A 102 -8.34 -5.38 18.23
CA ALA A 102 -9.66 -5.52 17.65
C ALA A 102 -10.70 -5.91 18.71
N PRO A 103 -11.96 -5.51 18.57
CA PRO A 103 -13.04 -5.95 19.44
C PRO A 103 -13.43 -7.43 19.22
N ILE A 104 -12.81 -8.10 18.24
CA ILE A 104 -13.14 -9.46 17.82
C ILE A 104 -11.95 -10.41 17.99
N ASN A 105 -12.19 -11.56 18.62
CA ASN A 105 -11.21 -12.64 18.70
C ASN A 105 -11.33 -13.51 17.44
N CYS A 106 -10.37 -13.38 16.52
CA CYS A 106 -10.39 -14.06 15.22
C CYS A 106 -10.47 -15.59 15.34
N THR A 107 -9.73 -16.19 16.29
CA THR A 107 -9.69 -17.64 16.49
C THR A 107 -11.04 -18.21 16.93
N THR A 108 -11.72 -17.55 17.87
CA THR A 108 -13.03 -17.99 18.40
C THR A 108 -14.17 -17.74 17.40
N ASN A 109 -14.01 -16.72 16.56
CA ASN A 109 -15.06 -16.20 15.70
C ASN A 109 -14.88 -16.56 14.22
N LYS A 110 -14.06 -17.58 13.91
CA LYS A 110 -13.86 -18.12 12.55
C LYS A 110 -15.15 -18.39 11.77
N ARG A 111 -16.25 -18.75 12.45
CA ARG A 111 -17.57 -18.95 11.82
C ARG A 111 -18.11 -17.73 11.07
N PHE A 112 -17.64 -16.53 11.41
CA PHE A 112 -18.06 -15.30 10.74
C PHE A 112 -17.27 -14.99 9.47
N CYS A 113 -16.16 -15.70 9.19
CA CYS A 113 -15.40 -15.53 7.95
C CYS A 113 -16.27 -15.77 6.71
N THR A 114 -17.21 -16.73 6.78
CA THR A 114 -18.12 -17.09 5.68
C THR A 114 -19.52 -16.48 5.82
N ASN A 115 -19.76 -15.65 6.84
CA ASN A 115 -21.07 -15.06 7.09
C ASN A 115 -21.23 -13.74 6.35
N ALA A 116 -22.16 -13.66 5.40
CA ALA A 116 -22.35 -12.47 4.57
C ALA A 116 -22.48 -11.13 5.33
N ASN A 117 -23.03 -11.12 6.54
CA ASN A 117 -23.17 -9.89 7.34
C ASN A 117 -21.89 -9.50 8.09
N TRP A 118 -20.99 -10.45 8.33
CA TRP A 118 -19.77 -10.23 9.12
C TRP A 118 -18.48 -10.40 8.31
N THR A 119 -18.55 -10.91 7.08
CA THR A 119 -17.38 -11.13 6.22
C THR A 119 -16.57 -9.84 6.04
N ASP A 120 -17.20 -8.66 6.01
CA ASP A 120 -16.49 -7.37 5.90
C ASP A 120 -15.72 -7.02 7.18
N VAL A 121 -16.36 -7.16 8.34
CA VAL A 121 -15.72 -6.96 9.65
C VAL A 121 -14.56 -7.96 9.82
N MET A 122 -14.77 -9.20 9.41
CA MET A 122 -13.75 -10.24 9.47
C MET A 122 -12.61 -9.99 8.47
N ALA A 123 -12.90 -9.45 7.28
CA ALA A 123 -11.88 -9.04 6.33
C ALA A 123 -11.06 -7.83 6.83
N GLN A 124 -11.65 -6.97 7.65
CA GLN A 124 -10.96 -5.81 8.22
C GLN A 124 -10.07 -6.18 9.42
N TYR A 125 -10.60 -6.96 10.36
CA TYR A 125 -9.91 -7.25 11.63
C TYR A 125 -9.24 -8.62 11.68
N CYS A 126 -9.72 -9.57 10.88
CA CYS A 126 -9.25 -10.97 10.86
C CYS A 126 -8.91 -11.51 9.44
N PRO A 127 -8.32 -10.70 8.53
CA PRO A 127 -8.13 -11.14 7.15
C PRO A 127 -7.22 -12.37 7.03
N ALA A 128 -6.17 -12.47 7.85
CA ALA A 128 -5.24 -13.61 7.81
C ALA A 128 -5.89 -14.87 8.40
N THR A 129 -6.67 -14.75 9.47
CA THR A 129 -7.44 -15.88 10.00
C THR A 129 -8.53 -16.36 9.03
N CYS A 130 -9.13 -15.46 8.26
CA CYS A 130 -10.24 -15.78 7.36
C CYS A 130 -9.84 -16.13 5.93
N GLY A 131 -8.58 -15.97 5.54
CA GLY A 131 -8.17 -16.13 4.14
C GLY A 131 -8.71 -15.00 3.25
N LEU A 132 -8.85 -13.82 3.83
CA LEU A 132 -9.42 -12.64 3.20
C LEU A 132 -8.37 -11.56 3.01
N CYS A 133 -7.06 -11.84 3.01
CA CYS A 133 -6.03 -10.80 2.80
C CYS A 133 -6.20 -10.07 1.46
N THR A 134 -6.59 -10.79 0.40
CA THR A 134 -6.94 -10.17 -0.90
C THR A 134 -8.26 -9.39 -0.87
N THR A 135 -9.12 -9.67 0.11
CA THR A 135 -10.48 -9.13 0.25
C THR A 135 -10.57 -8.01 1.29
N GLY A 136 -9.66 -8.00 2.28
CA GLY A 136 -9.57 -7.06 3.39
C GLY A 136 -8.92 -5.74 3.02
N SER A 137 -8.13 -5.70 1.95
CA SER A 137 -7.66 -4.45 1.35
C SER A 137 -8.74 -3.72 0.57
N CYS A 138 -9.84 -4.39 0.21
CA CYS A 138 -10.98 -3.75 -0.44
C CYS A 138 -12.32 -4.17 0.19
N THR A 139 -12.64 -3.50 1.29
CA THR A 139 -13.95 -3.54 1.94
C THR A 139 -14.61 -2.17 1.85
N ASP A 140 -15.90 -2.14 2.14
CA ASP A 140 -16.57 -0.89 2.47
C ASP A 140 -16.24 -0.53 3.94
N ALA A 141 -15.67 0.65 4.16
CA ALA A 141 -15.32 1.16 5.49
C ALA A 141 -16.55 1.61 6.30
N ILE A 142 -17.70 1.80 5.65
CA ILE A 142 -18.96 2.19 6.29
C ILE A 142 -20.10 1.23 5.91
N GLY A 143 -21.08 1.08 6.80
CA GLY A 143 -22.30 0.31 6.52
C GLY A 143 -23.24 1.07 5.57
N GLY A 144 -24.03 0.34 4.79
CA GLY A 144 -25.03 0.93 3.88
C GLY A 144 -24.48 1.34 2.50
N CYS A 145 -23.23 1.01 2.18
CA CYS A 145 -22.66 1.29 0.86
C CYS A 145 -23.47 0.67 -0.30
N SER A 146 -24.10 -0.49 -0.09
CA SER A 146 -24.95 -1.13 -1.11
C SER A 146 -26.18 -0.32 -1.51
N SER A 147 -26.71 0.55 -0.64
CA SER A 147 -27.81 1.46 -0.99
C SER A 147 -27.34 2.78 -1.58
N MET A 148 -26.03 3.04 -1.54
CA MET A 148 -25.40 4.29 -1.95
C MET A 148 -24.55 4.13 -3.21
N VAL A 149 -24.59 2.99 -3.89
CA VAL A 149 -23.78 2.70 -5.11
C VAL A 149 -23.92 3.78 -6.19
N ALA A 150 -25.07 4.41 -6.33
CA ALA A 150 -25.27 5.51 -7.28
C ALA A 150 -24.38 6.75 -6.98
N LEU A 151 -23.94 6.92 -5.73
CA LEU A 151 -23.05 8.01 -5.32
C LEU A 151 -21.59 7.76 -5.74
N CYS A 152 -21.24 6.52 -6.10
CA CYS A 152 -19.92 6.20 -6.64
C CYS A 152 -19.67 6.95 -7.96
N GLU A 153 -20.70 7.23 -8.75
CA GLU A 153 -20.58 8.00 -10.00
C GLU A 153 -20.86 9.50 -9.80
N ASN A 154 -21.26 9.91 -8.59
CA ASN A 154 -21.54 11.30 -8.31
C ASN A 154 -20.24 12.05 -8.04
N ILE A 155 -19.92 13.07 -8.85
CA ILE A 155 -18.65 13.78 -8.73
C ILE A 155 -18.33 14.29 -7.32
N LYS A 156 -19.34 14.74 -6.56
CA LYS A 156 -19.14 15.25 -5.18
C LYS A 156 -18.85 14.13 -4.18
N TRP A 157 -19.47 12.98 -4.36
CA TRP A 157 -19.37 11.85 -3.42
C TRP A 157 -18.39 10.78 -3.86
N ASN A 158 -17.96 10.77 -5.13
CA ASN A 158 -17.08 9.77 -5.72
C ASN A 158 -15.81 9.57 -4.88
N THR A 159 -15.11 10.64 -4.46
CA THR A 159 -13.94 10.49 -3.58
C THR A 159 -14.29 9.85 -2.23
N TYR A 160 -15.36 10.30 -1.59
CA TYR A 160 -15.80 9.78 -0.30
C TYR A 160 -16.25 8.31 -0.40
N MET A 161 -17.00 7.99 -1.45
CA MET A 161 -17.52 6.66 -1.75
C MET A 161 -16.39 5.72 -2.18
N ASN A 162 -15.40 6.15 -2.94
CA ASN A 162 -14.25 5.32 -3.30
C ASN A 162 -13.33 5.07 -2.11
N GLN A 163 -13.31 5.97 -1.11
CA GLN A 163 -12.55 5.78 0.13
C GLN A 163 -13.30 4.91 1.15
N ASN A 164 -14.62 5.06 1.27
CA ASN A 164 -15.41 4.45 2.34
C ASN A 164 -16.31 3.29 1.85
N CYS A 165 -16.47 3.13 0.56
CA CYS A 165 -17.32 2.14 -0.09
C CYS A 165 -16.58 1.51 -1.29
N ALA A 166 -15.26 1.29 -1.16
CA ALA A 166 -14.39 0.86 -2.26
C ALA A 166 -14.87 -0.43 -2.93
N ARG A 167 -15.49 -1.33 -2.16
CA ARG A 167 -16.08 -2.58 -2.67
C ARG A 167 -17.38 -2.33 -3.40
N SER A 168 -18.31 -1.62 -2.79
CA SER A 168 -19.60 -1.27 -3.41
C SER A 168 -19.44 -0.40 -4.66
N CYS A 169 -18.39 0.42 -4.72
CA CYS A 169 -18.07 1.25 -5.87
C CYS A 169 -17.23 0.55 -6.94
N GLY A 170 -16.79 -0.69 -6.70
CA GLY A 170 -15.95 -1.43 -7.64
C GLY A 170 -14.58 -0.79 -7.87
N THR A 171 -14.15 0.12 -7.00
CA THR A 171 -12.82 0.76 -7.06
C THR A 171 -11.73 -0.09 -6.41
N CYS A 172 -12.05 -1.35 -6.12
CA CYS A 172 -11.11 -2.42 -5.81
C CYS A 172 -10.20 -2.73 -7.00
N SER A 173 -9.37 -1.77 -7.38
CA SER A 173 -8.15 -2.06 -8.13
C SER A 173 -7.02 -2.13 -7.12
N SER A 174 -6.39 -3.30 -7.09
CA SER A 174 -5.33 -3.69 -6.18
C SER A 174 -4.41 -2.54 -5.83
N SER A 175 -4.30 -2.23 -4.55
CA SER A 175 -3.11 -1.62 -3.96
C SER A 175 -1.94 -2.63 -4.00
N GLY A 176 -1.63 -3.12 -5.21
CA GLY A 176 -0.31 -3.62 -5.55
C GLY A 176 0.47 -2.41 -6.05
N GLY A 177 1.48 -2.00 -5.30
CA GLY A 177 2.44 -0.98 -5.74
C GLY A 177 2.99 -1.37 -7.12
N GLY A 178 2.55 -0.64 -8.14
CA GLY A 178 2.94 -0.84 -9.52
C GLY A 178 2.96 0.50 -10.21
N SER A 179 4.14 1.10 -10.26
CA SER A 179 4.46 2.25 -11.09
C SER A 179 4.09 1.95 -12.55
N GLY A 180 2.90 2.39 -12.94
CA GLY A 180 2.37 2.32 -14.30
C GLY A 180 1.46 3.50 -14.51
N SER A 181 2.06 4.62 -14.92
CA SER A 181 1.42 5.89 -15.25
C SER A 181 0.52 5.77 -16.49
N SER A 182 -0.58 5.04 -16.38
CA SER A 182 -1.77 5.29 -17.18
C SER A 182 -2.60 6.29 -16.40
N CYS A 183 -2.39 7.58 -16.68
CA CYS A 183 -3.30 8.58 -16.18
C CYS A 183 -4.67 8.38 -16.84
N SER A 184 -5.59 7.83 -16.06
CA SER A 184 -6.96 7.59 -16.46
C SER A 184 -7.90 8.37 -15.55
N ASP A 185 -9.10 8.63 -16.07
CA ASP A 185 -10.18 9.14 -15.26
C ASP A 185 -10.67 8.04 -14.29
N ILE A 186 -10.85 8.42 -13.03
CA ILE A 186 -11.38 7.55 -11.97
C ILE A 186 -12.91 7.58 -11.98
N ALA A 187 -13.51 8.72 -12.33
CA ALA A 187 -14.95 8.85 -12.44
C ALA A 187 -15.45 8.55 -13.87
N SER A 188 -16.59 7.87 -13.99
CA SER A 188 -17.19 7.50 -15.29
C SER A 188 -17.80 8.68 -16.05
N ASN A 189 -18.04 9.81 -15.38
CA ASN A 189 -18.72 10.99 -15.92
C ASN A 189 -17.80 12.20 -16.16
N CYS A 190 -16.49 11.98 -16.29
CA CYS A 190 -15.53 13.04 -16.52
C CYS A 190 -15.80 13.82 -17.81
N ALA A 191 -16.14 13.14 -18.91
CA ALA A 191 -16.50 13.78 -20.18
C ALA A 191 -17.69 14.74 -20.04
N ALA A 192 -18.71 14.38 -19.25
CA ALA A 192 -19.88 15.21 -19.00
C ALA A 192 -19.59 16.42 -18.11
N ASN A 193 -18.49 16.38 -17.34
CA ASN A 193 -18.10 17.41 -16.37
C ASN A 193 -16.79 18.11 -16.75
N ALA A 194 -16.34 18.01 -18.01
CA ALA A 194 -15.10 18.63 -18.48
C ALA A 194 -15.09 20.17 -18.29
N ASN A 195 -16.27 20.80 -18.29
CA ASN A 195 -16.43 22.22 -18.00
C ASN A 195 -16.04 22.61 -16.56
N LEU A 196 -16.03 21.65 -15.63
CA LEU A 196 -15.67 21.87 -14.22
C LEU A 196 -14.15 21.79 -13.98
N CYS A 197 -13.35 21.36 -14.97
CA CYS A 197 -11.90 21.26 -14.83
C CYS A 197 -11.29 22.56 -14.29
N ASN A 198 -11.66 23.72 -14.85
CA ASN A 198 -11.14 25.02 -14.43
C ASN A 198 -12.00 25.74 -13.37
N ASN A 199 -13.03 25.09 -12.84
CA ASN A 199 -13.86 25.68 -11.79
C ASN A 199 -13.10 25.70 -10.46
N SER A 200 -12.99 26.87 -9.81
CA SER A 200 -12.20 27.03 -8.58
C SER A 200 -12.58 26.10 -7.43
N VAL A 201 -13.86 25.72 -7.32
CA VAL A 201 -14.37 24.83 -6.28
C VAL A 201 -14.07 23.37 -6.60
N TYR A 202 -14.23 22.98 -7.87
CA TYR A 202 -14.07 21.59 -8.31
C TYR A 202 -12.67 21.29 -8.86
N TYR A 203 -11.78 22.27 -8.92
CA TYR A 203 -10.45 22.15 -9.52
C TYR A 203 -9.67 20.95 -8.98
N SER A 204 -9.57 20.82 -7.66
CA SER A 204 -8.86 19.71 -7.01
C SER A 204 -9.54 18.36 -7.28
N LEU A 205 -10.86 18.32 -7.13
CA LEU A 205 -11.68 17.13 -7.39
C LEU A 205 -11.53 16.62 -8.82
N MET A 206 -11.43 17.55 -9.77
CA MET A 206 -11.30 17.27 -11.21
C MET A 206 -9.87 16.87 -11.58
N THR A 207 -8.86 17.40 -10.89
CA THR A 207 -7.47 16.94 -11.02
C THR A 207 -7.31 15.51 -10.54
N THR A 208 -7.96 15.12 -9.44
CA THR A 208 -7.83 13.76 -8.91
C THR A 208 -8.66 12.75 -9.69
N ASN A 209 -9.94 13.04 -9.92
CA ASN A 209 -10.87 12.04 -10.45
C ASN A 209 -11.01 12.05 -11.97
N CYS A 210 -10.58 13.12 -12.63
CA CYS A 210 -10.70 13.27 -14.08
C CYS A 210 -9.42 13.84 -14.69
N ALA A 211 -8.28 13.37 -14.18
CA ALA A 211 -6.97 13.84 -14.59
C ALA A 211 -6.76 13.75 -16.12
N ASN A 212 -7.36 12.75 -16.78
CA ASN A 212 -7.27 12.57 -18.23
C ASN A 212 -8.18 13.55 -18.97
N THR A 213 -9.47 13.58 -18.65
CA THR A 213 -10.41 14.55 -19.25
C THR A 213 -9.96 16.00 -19.05
N CYS A 214 -9.37 16.33 -17.90
CA CYS A 214 -8.88 17.68 -17.63
C CYS A 214 -7.47 17.97 -18.18
N GLY A 215 -6.83 17.01 -18.85
CA GLY A 215 -5.49 17.18 -19.44
C GLY A 215 -4.38 17.35 -18.40
N ARG A 216 -4.55 16.80 -17.19
CA ARG A 216 -3.66 16.94 -16.02
C ARG A 216 -2.77 15.73 -15.77
N CYS A 217 -2.71 14.83 -16.75
CA CYS A 217 -1.94 13.57 -16.72
C CYS A 217 -0.41 13.68 -16.62
N GLY A 218 0.14 14.88 -16.51
CA GLY A 218 1.58 15.12 -16.37
C GLY A 218 2.02 15.66 -15.01
N SER A 219 1.14 15.70 -14.01
CA SER A 219 1.39 16.45 -12.76
C SER A 219 1.53 15.61 -11.49
N SER A 220 1.71 14.30 -11.60
CA SER A 220 1.79 13.41 -10.42
C SER A 220 3.10 12.64 -10.39
N GLY A 221 4.10 13.19 -9.70
CA GLY A 221 5.25 12.43 -9.21
C GLY A 221 6.62 13.07 -9.44
N GLY A 222 6.97 14.08 -8.63
CA GLY A 222 8.34 14.57 -8.59
C GLY A 222 8.48 15.90 -7.87
N SER A 223 8.93 15.85 -6.62
CA SER A 223 9.61 16.96 -5.96
C SER A 223 10.66 17.54 -6.91
N GLY A 224 10.33 18.70 -7.47
CA GLY A 224 11.08 19.35 -8.53
C GLY A 224 10.28 20.56 -9.00
N SER A 225 10.10 21.52 -8.08
CA SER A 225 9.86 22.93 -8.34
C SER A 225 9.55 23.33 -9.79
N SER A 226 8.34 23.04 -10.27
CA SER A 226 7.70 23.97 -11.21
C SER A 226 7.09 25.07 -10.37
N CYS A 227 7.98 25.88 -9.79
CA CYS A 227 7.62 27.07 -9.05
C CYS A 227 7.14 28.10 -10.08
N THR A 228 5.86 28.04 -10.41
CA THR A 228 5.26 28.90 -11.42
C THR A 228 4.01 29.56 -10.88
N ASN A 229 3.68 30.72 -11.44
CA ASN A 229 2.41 31.37 -11.17
C ASN A 229 1.31 30.69 -11.99
N ALA A 230 0.32 30.11 -11.31
CA ALA A 230 -0.85 29.53 -11.98
C ALA A 230 -1.84 30.62 -12.44
N ASN A 231 -1.74 31.85 -11.93
CA ASN A 231 -2.61 32.97 -12.30
C ASN A 231 -1.87 34.11 -13.00
N ALA A 232 -2.40 34.57 -14.14
CA ALA A 232 -1.83 35.69 -14.89
C ALA A 232 -1.81 37.02 -14.09
N ASN A 233 -2.68 37.16 -13.08
CA ASN A 233 -2.79 38.38 -12.27
C ASN A 233 -1.80 38.43 -11.10
N CYS A 234 -0.88 37.47 -10.97
CA CYS A 234 0.03 37.40 -9.83
C CYS A 234 0.85 38.68 -9.65
N ALA A 235 1.30 39.32 -10.74
CA ALA A 235 2.00 40.60 -10.65
C ALA A 235 1.16 41.66 -9.90
N THR A 236 -0.11 41.80 -10.27
CA THR A 236 -1.04 42.75 -9.64
C THR A 236 -1.40 42.35 -8.22
N TRP A 237 -1.64 41.06 -7.96
CA TRP A 237 -2.03 40.58 -6.64
C TRP A 237 -0.92 40.68 -5.61
N VAL A 238 0.32 40.38 -6.01
CA VAL A 238 1.48 40.54 -5.14
C VAL A 238 1.71 42.01 -4.79
N SER A 239 1.59 42.92 -5.76
CA SER A 239 1.63 44.37 -5.48
C SER A 239 0.51 44.84 -4.55
N ASN A 240 -0.65 44.17 -4.55
CA ASN A 240 -1.78 44.45 -3.67
C ASN A 240 -1.75 43.66 -2.35
N GLY A 241 -0.64 43.01 -1.99
CA GLY A 241 -0.47 42.36 -0.69
C GLY A 241 -1.05 40.95 -0.59
N PHE A 242 -1.26 40.25 -1.70
CA PHE A 242 -1.78 38.87 -1.71
C PHE A 242 -0.93 37.91 -0.87
N CYS A 243 0.40 38.00 -0.94
CA CYS A 243 1.30 37.08 -0.24
C CYS A 243 1.28 37.27 1.29
N SER A 244 1.01 38.49 1.75
CA SER A 244 0.94 38.85 3.18
C SER A 244 -0.49 38.87 3.74
N SER A 245 -1.51 38.73 2.89
CA SER A 245 -2.92 38.73 3.32
C SER A 245 -3.24 37.56 4.26
N THR A 246 -3.95 37.85 5.36
CA THR A 246 -4.49 36.83 6.27
C THR A 246 -5.79 36.21 5.78
N PHE A 247 -6.41 36.79 4.74
CA PHE A 247 -7.64 36.26 4.13
C PHE A 247 -7.39 35.03 3.27
N TYR A 248 -6.17 34.87 2.73
CA TYR A 248 -5.80 33.74 1.87
C TYR A 248 -4.92 32.76 2.64
N THR A 249 -5.23 31.47 2.53
CA THR A 249 -4.42 30.41 3.16
C THR A 249 -3.09 30.26 2.45
N GLN A 250 -2.08 29.71 3.13
CA GLN A 250 -0.78 29.46 2.52
C GLN A 250 -0.87 28.52 1.32
N ALA A 251 -1.76 27.53 1.37
CA ALA A 251 -2.06 26.64 0.25
C ALA A 251 -2.65 27.39 -0.95
N GLN A 252 -3.55 28.35 -0.75
CA GLN A 252 -4.10 29.18 -1.84
C GLN A 252 -3.04 30.08 -2.46
N LYS A 253 -2.16 30.66 -1.63
CA LYS A 253 -1.05 31.48 -2.13
C LYS A 253 -0.07 30.66 -2.97
N GLN A 254 0.24 29.45 -2.51
CA GLN A 254 1.08 28.50 -3.23
C GLN A 254 0.39 27.95 -4.48
N GLN A 255 -0.94 27.81 -4.48
CA GLN A 255 -1.70 27.37 -5.64
C GLN A 255 -1.76 28.43 -6.75
N TYR A 256 -1.92 29.70 -6.42
CA TYR A 256 -2.13 30.75 -7.43
C TYR A 256 -0.85 31.44 -7.86
N CYS A 257 0.00 31.83 -6.91
CA CYS A 257 1.16 32.67 -7.16
C CYS A 257 2.40 32.12 -6.43
N ALA A 258 2.64 30.82 -6.53
CA ALA A 258 3.72 30.11 -5.85
C ALA A 258 5.06 30.84 -5.99
N GLN A 259 5.39 31.19 -7.24
CA GLN A 259 6.63 31.88 -7.61
C GLN A 259 6.63 33.35 -7.18
N SER A 260 5.56 34.09 -7.47
CA SER A 260 5.49 35.52 -7.10
C SER A 260 5.39 35.75 -5.59
N CYS A 261 4.95 34.77 -4.81
CA CYS A 261 4.92 34.81 -3.36
C CYS A 261 6.11 34.12 -2.69
N ASN A 262 7.07 33.59 -3.47
CA ASN A 262 8.26 32.91 -2.96
C ASN A 262 7.92 31.79 -1.96
N LEU A 263 6.87 31.02 -2.28
CA LEU A 263 6.41 29.84 -1.52
C LEU A 263 6.94 28.52 -2.09
N CYS A 264 7.85 28.69 -3.03
CA CYS A 264 8.80 27.82 -3.67
C CYS A 264 9.89 28.77 -4.22
#